data_AF-A0A966V836-F1
#
_entry.id   AF-A0A966V836-F1
#
_cell.length_a   1.000
_cell.length_b   1.000
_cell.length_c   1.000
_cell.angle_alpha   90.00
_cell.angle_beta   90.00
_cell.angle_gamma   90.00
#
_symmetry.space_group_name_H-M   'P 1'
#
loop_
_entity.id
_entity.type
_entity.pdbx_description
1 polymer ?
#
loop_
_entity_poly.entity_id
_entity_poly.type
_entity_poly.pdbx_seq_one_letter_code
_entity_poly.pdbx_strand_id
1 'polypeptide(L)'
;MERHQLALDIPDTLTGCIFRVVDASIYSDVAPVECLKIEITPPGFTTAYEVSNLEPGFLENISACDLGLQTTNCGNTYNDFSDGVYIVRYSVSPNDTVYVEYNHLRVTKALNKINNLLCCLDVQGCEPQNPLKEKLKELQLLQTMLKAAKATVEYCHKPAKGMEIYNYVDKRLTKLSCGCGCGDC
;
A
#
# COMPACT_ATOMS: atom_id res chain seq x y z
N MET A 1 -18.23 -29.33 -4.70
CA MET A 1 -17.43 -28.95 -5.87
C MET A 1 -16.34 -28.05 -5.37
N GLU A 2 -15.09 -28.49 -5.49
CA GLU A 2 -13.94 -27.64 -5.21
C GLU A 2 -13.91 -26.49 -6.21
N ARG A 3 -13.54 -25.31 -5.73
CA ARG A 3 -13.49 -24.06 -6.51
C ARG A 3 -12.20 -23.36 -6.13
N HIS A 4 -11.62 -22.60 -7.07
CA HIS A 4 -10.48 -21.75 -6.74
C HIS A 4 -10.90 -20.76 -5.64
N GLN A 5 -10.11 -20.70 -4.58
CA GLN A 5 -10.21 -19.68 -3.55
C GLN A 5 -9.14 -18.64 -3.83
N LEU A 6 -9.51 -17.60 -4.56
CA LEU A 6 -8.59 -16.52 -4.91
C LEU A 6 -8.34 -15.63 -3.69
N ALA A 7 -7.07 -15.35 -3.41
CA ALA A 7 -6.64 -14.47 -2.36
C ALA A 7 -5.33 -13.79 -2.76
N LEU A 8 -5.22 -12.49 -2.47
CA LEU A 8 -3.98 -11.75 -2.64
C LEU A 8 -3.53 -11.20 -1.30
N ASP A 9 -2.21 -11.18 -1.10
CA ASP A 9 -1.58 -10.40 -0.05
C ASP A 9 -0.81 -9.22 -0.68
N ILE A 10 -1.06 -8.02 -0.15
CA ILE A 10 -0.46 -6.77 -0.63
C ILE A 10 0.25 -6.13 0.57
N PRO A 11 1.52 -6.50 0.82
CA PRO A 11 2.24 -6.06 2.01
C PRO A 11 2.61 -4.57 1.93
N ASP A 12 2.65 -3.91 3.10
CA ASP A 12 3.20 -2.56 3.20
C ASP A 12 4.72 -2.59 2.98
N THR A 13 5.17 -2.03 1.86
CA THR A 13 6.59 -1.83 1.57
C THR A 13 7.04 -0.43 1.99
N LEU A 14 8.24 -0.33 2.55
CA LEU A 14 8.88 0.97 2.83
C LEU A 14 9.51 1.59 1.58
N THR A 15 9.74 0.78 0.54
CA THR A 15 10.26 1.23 -0.76
C THR A 15 9.16 1.91 -1.56
N GLY A 16 9.35 3.18 -1.91
CA GLY A 16 8.37 3.99 -2.65
C GLY A 16 8.17 3.55 -4.11
N CYS A 17 9.18 2.96 -4.75
CA CYS A 17 9.15 2.62 -6.18
C CYS A 17 8.64 1.21 -6.51
N ILE A 18 8.33 0.39 -5.50
CA ILE A 18 7.83 -0.98 -5.67
C ILE A 18 6.43 -1.10 -5.09
N PHE A 19 5.54 -1.73 -5.85
CA PHE A 19 4.24 -2.21 -5.43
C PHE A 19 4.25 -3.74 -5.51
N ARG A 20 4.27 -4.41 -4.35
CA ARG A 20 4.40 -5.87 -4.28
C ARG A 20 3.03 -6.52 -4.18
N VAL A 21 2.78 -7.53 -5.00
CA VAL A 21 1.57 -8.36 -4.94
C VAL A 21 1.97 -9.81 -4.83
N VAL A 22 1.39 -10.51 -3.86
CA VAL A 22 1.69 -11.92 -3.60
C VAL A 22 0.40 -12.72 -3.75
N ASP A 23 0.47 -13.80 -4.53
CA ASP A 23 -0.62 -14.74 -4.62
C ASP A 23 -0.69 -15.61 -3.36
N ALA A 24 -1.85 -15.58 -2.69
CA ALA A 24 -2.16 -16.41 -1.53
C ALA A 24 -3.34 -17.37 -1.82
N SER A 25 -3.67 -17.55 -3.10
CA SER A 25 -4.81 -18.33 -3.54
C SER A 25 -4.60 -19.83 -3.35
N ILE A 26 -5.71 -20.53 -3.11
CA ILE A 26 -5.76 -22.00 -3.13
C ILE A 26 -6.50 -22.42 -4.39
N TYR A 27 -5.79 -23.05 -5.32
CA TYR A 27 -6.37 -23.53 -6.57
C TYR A 27 -6.96 -24.93 -6.38
N SER A 28 -8.08 -25.20 -7.06
CA SER A 28 -8.63 -26.55 -7.13
C SER A 28 -7.92 -27.35 -8.20
N ASP A 29 -7.66 -28.63 -7.93
CA ASP A 29 -7.09 -29.57 -8.89
C ASP A 29 -8.06 -29.97 -10.02
N VAL A 30 -9.34 -29.64 -9.87
CA VAL A 30 -10.43 -30.05 -10.77
C VAL A 30 -10.65 -29.05 -11.90
N ALA A 31 -10.18 -27.81 -11.74
CA ALA A 31 -10.37 -26.73 -12.72
C ALA A 31 -9.01 -26.19 -13.19
N PRO A 32 -8.84 -25.95 -14.51
CA PRO A 32 -7.58 -25.45 -15.04
C PRO A 32 -7.33 -24.01 -14.59
N VAL A 33 -6.10 -23.72 -14.18
CA VAL A 33 -5.67 -22.38 -13.78
C VAL A 33 -5.03 -21.71 -14.99
N GLU A 34 -5.82 -20.96 -15.74
CA GLU A 34 -5.40 -20.33 -17.00
C GLU A 34 -5.71 -18.83 -17.01
N CYS A 35 -4.91 -18.10 -17.78
CA CYS A 35 -5.07 -16.65 -18.02
C CYS A 35 -5.20 -15.82 -16.73
N LEU A 36 -4.33 -16.10 -15.75
CA LEU A 36 -4.21 -15.28 -14.54
C LEU A 36 -3.85 -13.85 -14.94
N LYS A 37 -4.60 -12.89 -14.40
CA LYS A 37 -4.32 -11.48 -14.60
C LYS A 37 -4.60 -10.67 -13.34
N ILE A 38 -3.79 -9.63 -13.14
CA ILE A 38 -4.00 -8.60 -12.13
C ILE A 38 -4.30 -7.29 -12.85
N GLU A 39 -5.32 -6.60 -12.39
CA GLU A 39 -5.72 -5.28 -12.86
C GLU A 39 -5.53 -4.29 -11.70
N ILE A 40 -4.63 -3.31 -11.86
CA ILE A 40 -4.34 -2.30 -10.84
C ILE A 40 -4.81 -0.94 -11.32
N THR A 41 -5.68 -0.30 -10.56
CA THR A 41 -6.11 1.09 -10.79
C THR A 41 -5.45 2.00 -9.76
N PRO A 42 -4.50 2.87 -10.17
CA PRO A 42 -3.84 3.83 -9.30
C PRO A 42 -4.79 4.94 -8.83
N PRO A 43 -4.50 5.61 -7.70
CA PRO A 43 -5.32 6.70 -7.19
C PRO A 43 -5.38 7.87 -8.18
N GLY A 44 -6.59 8.33 -8.49
CA GLY A 44 -6.83 9.42 -9.44
C GLY A 44 -6.93 9.00 -10.90
N PHE A 45 -6.77 7.71 -11.21
CA PHE A 45 -6.96 7.14 -12.53
C PHE A 45 -8.28 6.37 -12.60
N THR A 46 -8.87 6.31 -13.80
CA THR A 46 -10.07 5.51 -14.07
C THR A 46 -9.77 4.24 -14.88
N THR A 47 -8.54 4.11 -15.35
CA THR A 47 -8.10 3.00 -16.20
C THR A 47 -7.25 2.05 -15.35
N ALA A 48 -7.59 0.77 -15.38
CA ALA A 48 -6.78 -0.28 -14.77
C ALA A 48 -5.64 -0.67 -15.71
N TYR A 49 -4.48 -0.94 -15.14
CA TYR A 49 -3.32 -1.48 -15.82
C TYR A 49 -3.28 -3.00 -15.59
N GLU A 50 -3.14 -3.74 -16.68
CA GLU A 50 -3.15 -5.20 -16.66
C GLU A 50 -1.73 -5.76 -16.58
N VAL A 51 -1.51 -6.67 -15.64
CA VAL A 51 -0.36 -7.55 -15.56
C VAL A 51 -0.84 -8.96 -15.88
N SER A 52 -0.41 -9.49 -17.02
CA SER A 52 -0.82 -10.80 -17.56
C SER A 52 0.34 -11.80 -17.53
N ASN A 53 0.06 -13.06 -17.89
CA ASN A 53 1.04 -14.16 -17.95
C ASN A 53 1.64 -14.54 -16.59
N LEU A 54 0.83 -14.47 -15.55
CA LEU A 54 1.23 -14.84 -14.20
C LEU A 54 1.13 -16.36 -14.00
N GLU A 55 2.06 -16.92 -13.23
CA GLU A 55 2.00 -18.31 -12.79
C GLU A 55 1.36 -18.42 -11.39
N PRO A 56 0.66 -19.51 -11.05
CA PRO A 56 0.10 -19.72 -9.72
C PRO A 56 1.18 -19.62 -8.62
N GLY A 57 0.88 -18.91 -7.53
CA GLY A 57 1.85 -18.66 -6.45
C GLY A 57 2.86 -17.56 -6.77
N PHE A 58 2.55 -16.67 -7.72
CA PHE A 58 3.44 -15.58 -8.10
C PHE A 58 3.80 -14.65 -6.94
N LEU A 59 4.94 -14.00 -7.10
CA LEU A 59 5.40 -12.91 -6.26
C LEU A 59 5.89 -11.79 -7.17
N GLU A 60 5.01 -10.83 -7.44
CA GLU A 60 5.29 -9.78 -8.40
C GLU A 60 5.74 -8.50 -7.72
N ASN A 61 6.83 -7.94 -8.22
CA ASN A 61 7.33 -6.62 -7.82
C ASN A 61 7.08 -5.64 -8.96
N ILE A 62 6.02 -4.85 -8.83
CA ILE A 62 5.54 -3.98 -9.88
C ILE A 62 6.12 -2.58 -9.67
N SER A 63 6.75 -2.03 -10.70
CA SER A 63 7.28 -0.67 -10.73
C SER A 63 6.31 0.30 -11.43
N ALA A 64 6.58 1.60 -11.31
CA ALA A 64 5.82 2.62 -12.04
C ALA A 64 5.92 2.46 -13.57
N CYS A 65 6.99 1.84 -14.07
CA CYS A 65 7.17 1.54 -15.49
C CYS A 65 6.23 0.43 -15.96
N ASP A 66 6.03 -0.60 -15.14
CA ASP A 66 5.16 -1.74 -15.47
C ASP A 66 3.69 -1.31 -15.55
N LEU A 67 3.30 -0.33 -14.71
CA LEU A 67 1.98 0.29 -14.78
C LEU A 67 1.90 1.47 -15.77
N GLY A 68 2.93 1.71 -16.59
CA GLY A 68 2.93 2.82 -17.55
C GLY A 68 2.78 4.23 -16.94
N LEU A 69 2.94 4.36 -15.62
CA LEU A 69 2.95 5.65 -14.90
C LEU A 69 4.24 6.42 -15.14
N GLN A 70 5.31 5.69 -15.48
CA GLN A 70 6.58 6.23 -15.93
C GLN A 70 6.88 5.70 -17.33
N THR A 71 7.14 6.61 -18.27
CA THR A 71 7.42 6.27 -19.67
C THR A 71 8.87 6.56 -20.09
N THR A 72 9.66 7.21 -19.22
CA THR A 72 11.04 7.62 -19.51
C THR A 72 12.02 6.97 -18.54
N ASN A 73 13.23 6.62 -19.01
CA ASN A 73 14.33 6.05 -18.20
C ASN A 73 14.00 4.79 -17.39
N CYS A 74 13.00 4.01 -17.81
CA CYS A 74 12.74 2.68 -17.26
C CYS A 74 13.99 1.79 -17.39
N GLY A 75 14.34 1.06 -16.33
CA GLY A 75 15.57 0.27 -16.24
C GLY A 75 16.73 0.97 -15.52
N ASN A 76 16.70 2.30 -15.41
CA ASN A 76 17.74 3.08 -14.70
C ASN A 76 17.20 3.74 -13.43
N THR A 77 16.05 4.41 -13.54
CA THR A 77 15.39 5.12 -12.43
C THR A 77 13.94 4.68 -12.34
N TYR A 78 13.41 4.57 -11.13
CA TYR A 78 12.02 4.20 -10.90
C TYR A 78 11.34 5.25 -10.03
N ASN A 79 10.22 5.79 -10.52
CA ASN A 79 9.44 6.78 -9.81
C ASN A 79 8.74 6.15 -8.60
N ASP A 80 8.64 6.93 -7.53
CA ASP A 80 7.84 6.56 -6.38
C ASP A 80 6.36 6.62 -6.71
N PHE A 81 5.65 5.60 -6.29
CA PHE A 81 4.19 5.59 -6.29
C PHE A 81 3.65 6.62 -5.27
N SER A 82 2.45 7.12 -5.53
CA SER A 82 1.71 7.94 -4.57
C SER A 82 1.05 7.06 -3.51
N ASP A 83 1.00 7.56 -2.28
CA ASP A 83 0.11 7.00 -1.26
C ASP A 83 -1.35 7.35 -1.63
N GLY A 84 -2.27 6.43 -1.36
CA GLY A 84 -3.65 6.54 -1.80
C GLY A 84 -4.32 5.18 -1.95
N VAL A 85 -5.60 5.21 -2.35
CA VAL A 85 -6.38 3.99 -2.56
C VAL A 85 -6.13 3.45 -3.96
N TYR A 86 -5.59 2.24 -4.03
CA TYR A 86 -5.43 1.43 -5.23
C TYR A 86 -6.55 0.40 -5.27
N ILE A 87 -7.12 0.19 -6.45
CA ILE A 87 -8.07 -0.91 -6.67
C ILE A 87 -7.30 -2.02 -7.36
N VAL A 88 -7.20 -3.18 -6.73
CA VAL A 88 -6.49 -4.35 -7.24
C VAL A 88 -7.49 -5.46 -7.47
N ARG A 89 -7.73 -5.78 -8.74
CA ARG A 89 -8.56 -6.91 -9.14
C ARG A 89 -7.69 -8.05 -9.62
N TYR A 90 -7.99 -9.25 -9.15
CA TYR A 90 -7.29 -10.47 -9.54
C TYR A 90 -8.30 -11.48 -10.07
N SER A 91 -8.04 -12.05 -11.24
CA SER A 91 -8.96 -12.99 -11.88
C SER A 91 -8.25 -14.17 -12.52
N VAL A 92 -9.00 -15.26 -12.64
CA VAL A 92 -8.62 -16.50 -13.34
C VAL A 92 -9.68 -16.82 -14.37
N SER A 93 -9.31 -17.45 -15.49
CA SER A 93 -10.26 -17.83 -16.53
C SER A 93 -11.38 -18.74 -15.97
N PRO A 94 -12.67 -18.45 -16.23
CA PRO A 94 -13.19 -17.27 -16.95
C PRO A 94 -13.19 -15.99 -16.08
N ASN A 95 -12.43 -15.00 -16.54
CA ASN A 95 -12.06 -13.77 -15.80
C ASN A 95 -13.25 -12.88 -15.39
N ASP A 96 -14.39 -13.01 -16.07
CA ASP A 96 -15.61 -12.23 -15.78
C ASP A 96 -16.39 -12.77 -14.58
N THR A 97 -16.10 -13.99 -14.14
CA THR A 97 -16.87 -14.67 -13.08
C THR A 97 -16.01 -15.16 -11.92
N VAL A 98 -14.72 -15.42 -12.15
CA VAL A 98 -13.79 -15.88 -11.12
C VAL A 98 -12.78 -14.77 -10.84
N TYR A 99 -13.17 -13.82 -9.98
CA TYR A 99 -12.32 -12.71 -9.59
C TYR A 99 -12.56 -12.25 -8.15
N VAL A 100 -11.54 -11.59 -7.61
CA VAL A 100 -11.58 -10.87 -6.34
C VAL A 100 -11.09 -9.44 -6.55
N GLU A 101 -11.63 -8.50 -5.79
CA GLU A 101 -11.27 -7.09 -5.88
C GLU A 101 -10.95 -6.56 -4.48
N TYR A 102 -9.84 -5.86 -4.36
CA TYR A 102 -9.34 -5.29 -3.12
C TYR A 102 -9.19 -3.78 -3.29
N ASN A 103 -9.72 -3.03 -2.32
CA ASN A 103 -9.31 -1.64 -2.12
C ASN A 103 -8.10 -1.66 -1.19
N HIS A 104 -6.93 -1.30 -1.69
CA HIS A 104 -5.69 -1.26 -0.92
C HIS A 104 -5.28 0.19 -0.66
N LEU A 105 -5.16 0.58 0.61
CA LEU A 105 -4.64 1.90 0.94
C LEU A 105 -3.12 1.81 1.12
N ARG A 106 -2.39 2.33 0.13
CA ARG A 106 -0.94 2.47 0.24
C ARG A 106 -0.58 3.62 1.18
N VAL A 107 0.27 3.33 2.17
CA VAL A 107 0.68 4.28 3.23
C VAL A 107 2.21 4.40 3.37
N THR A 108 2.97 4.02 2.34
CA THR A 108 4.44 3.94 2.36
C THR A 108 5.10 5.27 2.75
N LYS A 109 4.68 6.39 2.16
CA LYS A 109 5.26 7.72 2.45
C LYS A 109 4.94 8.14 3.88
N ALA A 110 3.73 7.90 4.35
CA ALA A 110 3.35 8.18 5.74
C ALA A 110 4.16 7.34 6.74
N LEU A 111 4.38 6.05 6.47
CA LEU A 111 5.22 5.17 7.30
C LEU A 111 6.68 5.65 7.33
N ASN A 112 7.24 6.04 6.18
CA ASN A 112 8.58 6.60 6.11
C ASN A 112 8.71 7.90 6.91
N LYS A 113 7.70 8.78 6.89
CA LYS A 113 7.66 9.99 7.75
C LYS A 113 7.67 9.61 9.24
N ILE A 114 6.89 8.61 9.65
CA ILE A 114 6.87 8.12 11.03
C ILE A 114 8.24 7.57 11.44
N ASN A 115 8.86 6.75 10.60
CA ASN A 115 10.18 6.19 10.86
C ASN A 115 11.25 7.29 11.00
N ASN A 116 11.25 8.27 10.10
CA ASN A 116 12.17 9.41 10.18
C ASN A 116 11.97 10.23 11.46
N LEU A 117 10.71 10.43 11.88
CA LEU A 117 10.39 11.09 13.15
C LEU A 117 10.91 10.28 14.35
N LEU A 118 10.71 8.96 14.37
CA LEU A 118 11.24 8.10 15.43
C LEU A 118 12.77 8.15 15.51
N CYS A 119 13.46 8.14 14.36
CA CYS A 119 14.91 8.30 14.30
C CYS A 119 15.36 9.66 14.84
N CYS A 120 14.64 10.74 14.51
CA CYS A 120 14.93 12.08 15.01
C CYS A 120 14.69 12.24 16.52
N LEU A 121 13.65 11.59 17.07
CA LEU A 121 13.33 11.65 18.49
C LEU A 121 14.34 10.92 19.38
N ASP A 122 15.18 10.06 18.79
CA ASP A 122 16.26 9.31 19.46
C ASP A 122 15.83 8.69 20.80
N VAL A 123 14.82 7.81 20.73
CA VAL A 123 14.22 7.21 21.92
C VAL A 123 15.20 6.25 22.58
N GLN A 124 15.62 6.58 23.79
CA GLN A 124 16.52 5.76 24.60
C GLN A 124 15.80 4.54 25.20
N GLY A 125 16.57 3.52 25.60
CA GLY A 125 16.07 2.30 26.27
C GLY A 125 15.57 2.49 27.70
N CYS A 126 15.04 3.67 28.04
CA CYS A 126 14.54 4.04 29.36
C CYS A 126 13.19 4.77 29.23
N GLU A 127 12.47 4.96 30.34
CA GLU A 127 11.20 5.67 30.27
C GLU A 127 11.41 7.13 29.84
N PRO A 128 10.79 7.56 28.72
CA PRO A 128 10.95 8.92 28.22
C PRO A 128 10.31 9.92 29.19
N GLN A 129 11.01 11.02 29.43
CA GLN A 129 10.50 12.13 30.24
C GLN A 129 9.79 13.16 29.37
N ASN A 130 9.01 14.04 29.98
CA ASN A 130 8.45 15.20 29.27
C ASN A 130 9.60 16.13 28.82
N PRO A 131 9.57 16.69 27.59
CA PRO A 131 8.47 16.71 26.61
C PRO A 131 8.45 15.54 25.60
N LEU A 132 9.46 14.67 25.60
CA LEU A 132 9.58 13.55 24.66
C LEU A 132 8.41 12.57 24.76
N LYS A 133 7.98 12.25 25.99
CA LYS A 133 6.84 11.35 26.26
C LYS A 133 5.56 11.79 25.55
N GLU A 134 5.26 13.09 25.54
CA GLU A 134 4.07 13.63 24.88
C GLU A 134 4.17 13.56 23.35
N LYS A 135 5.35 13.84 22.78
CA LYS A 135 5.58 13.66 21.33
C LYS A 135 5.41 12.20 20.90
N LEU A 136 5.88 11.26 21.70
CA LEU A 136 5.71 9.83 21.44
C LEU A 136 4.25 9.39 21.51
N LYS A 137 3.48 9.91 22.48
CA LYS A 137 2.03 9.67 22.55
C LYS A 137 1.30 10.20 21.32
N GLU A 138 1.65 11.42 20.88
CA GLU A 138 1.06 12.00 19.66
C GLU A 138 1.39 11.14 18.44
N LEU A 139 2.65 10.72 18.27
CA LEU A 139 3.05 9.86 17.16
C LEU A 139 2.37 8.48 17.20
N GLN A 140 2.22 7.90 18.38
CA GLN A 140 1.49 6.63 18.57
C GLN A 140 0.01 6.77 18.18
N LEU A 141 -0.63 7.89 18.54
CA LEU A 141 -1.99 8.19 18.11
C LEU A 141 -2.08 8.27 16.58
N LEU A 142 -1.17 9.00 15.94
CA LEU A 142 -1.13 9.13 14.48
C LEU A 142 -0.89 7.79 13.78
N GLN A 143 0.02 6.95 14.30
CA GLN A 143 0.25 5.61 13.79
C GLN A 143 -1.01 4.72 13.91
N THR A 144 -1.72 4.84 15.03
CA THR A 144 -2.98 4.11 15.24
C THR A 144 -4.06 4.61 14.29
N MET A 145 -4.15 5.92 14.06
CA MET A 145 -5.06 6.52 13.08
C MET A 145 -4.72 6.06 11.65
N LEU A 146 -3.43 5.93 11.29
CA LEU A 146 -3.02 5.42 9.99
C LEU A 146 -3.46 3.96 9.79
N LYS A 147 -3.30 3.11 10.81
CA LYS A 147 -3.83 1.74 10.81
C LYS A 147 -5.37 1.73 10.69
N ALA A 148 -6.05 2.65 11.38
CA ALA A 148 -7.50 2.78 11.30
C ALA A 148 -7.96 3.24 9.90
N ALA A 149 -7.21 4.14 9.25
CA ALA A 149 -7.47 4.56 7.86
C ALA A 149 -7.40 3.35 6.93
N LYS A 150 -6.34 2.56 7.02
CA LYS A 150 -6.16 1.34 6.23
C LYS A 150 -7.29 0.35 6.49
N ALA A 151 -7.59 0.04 7.75
CA ALA A 151 -8.72 -0.83 8.10
C ALA A 151 -10.06 -0.33 7.53
N THR A 152 -10.28 0.99 7.51
CA THR A 152 -11.49 1.60 6.97
C THR A 152 -11.61 1.42 5.45
N VAL A 153 -10.50 1.46 4.72
CA VAL A 153 -10.47 1.22 3.26
C VAL A 153 -10.61 -0.26 2.95
N GLU A 154 -9.74 -1.09 3.52
CA GLU A 154 -9.54 -2.48 3.08
C GLU A 154 -10.60 -3.43 3.63
N TYR A 155 -11.02 -3.24 4.89
CA TYR A 155 -11.96 -4.15 5.57
C TYR A 155 -13.36 -3.57 5.68
N CYS A 156 -13.48 -2.27 5.92
CA CYS A 156 -14.79 -1.62 6.05
C CYS A 156 -15.34 -1.11 4.71
N HIS A 157 -14.58 -1.24 3.62
CA HIS A 157 -14.95 -0.82 2.26
C HIS A 157 -15.43 0.64 2.16
N LYS A 158 -14.79 1.54 2.92
CA LYS A 158 -15.10 2.99 2.94
C LYS A 158 -13.88 3.79 2.49
N PRO A 159 -13.53 3.77 1.19
CA PRO A 159 -12.31 4.38 0.67
C PRO A 159 -12.23 5.89 0.96
N ALA A 160 -13.33 6.63 0.72
CA ALA A 160 -13.37 8.07 0.96
C ALA A 160 -13.08 8.44 2.43
N LYS A 161 -13.73 7.74 3.37
CA LYS A 161 -13.53 7.97 4.82
C LYS A 161 -12.12 7.59 5.27
N GLY A 162 -11.57 6.48 4.76
CA GLY A 162 -10.19 6.11 5.05
C GLY A 162 -9.20 7.16 4.53
N MET A 163 -9.45 7.70 3.35
CA MET A 163 -8.63 8.76 2.74
C MET A 163 -8.68 10.07 3.54
N GLU A 164 -9.84 10.44 4.11
CA GLU A 164 -9.95 11.59 5.02
C GLU A 164 -9.07 11.43 6.27
N ILE A 165 -9.10 10.24 6.90
CA ILE A 165 -8.26 9.94 8.06
C ILE A 165 -6.79 10.00 7.68
N TYR A 166 -6.40 9.39 6.56
CA TYR A 166 -5.02 9.45 6.07
C TYR A 166 -4.58 10.91 5.83
N ASN A 167 -5.39 11.72 5.16
CA ASN A 167 -5.06 13.11 4.84
C ASN A 167 -4.87 13.95 6.13
N TYR A 168 -5.66 13.68 7.17
CA TYR A 168 -5.46 14.30 8.47
C TYR A 168 -4.12 13.89 9.09
N VAL A 169 -3.81 12.59 9.08
CA VAL A 169 -2.56 12.05 9.62
C VAL A 169 -1.35 12.62 8.87
N ASP A 170 -1.36 12.61 7.54
CA ASP A 170 -0.24 13.11 6.73
C ASP A 170 0.05 14.60 6.97
N LYS A 171 -1.01 15.42 7.11
CA LYS A 171 -0.87 16.84 7.49
C LYS A 171 -0.27 17.00 8.88
N ARG A 172 -0.63 16.16 9.85
CA ARG A 172 -0.07 16.20 11.21
C ARG A 172 1.38 15.74 11.24
N LEU A 173 1.71 14.66 10.55
CA LEU A 173 3.07 14.16 10.41
C LEU A 173 3.99 15.20 9.77
N THR A 174 3.53 15.87 8.71
CA THR A 174 4.30 16.93 8.04
C THR A 174 4.60 18.11 8.96
N LYS A 175 3.67 18.47 9.87
CA LYS A 175 3.92 19.50 10.88
C LYS A 175 4.94 19.05 11.92
N LEU A 176 4.89 17.79 12.35
CA LEU A 176 5.85 17.23 13.29
C LEU A 176 7.25 17.12 12.69
N SER A 177 7.36 16.79 11.40
CA SER A 177 8.66 16.65 10.72
C SER A 177 9.42 17.97 10.58
N CYS A 178 8.72 19.12 10.51
CA CYS A 178 9.39 20.43 10.52
C CYS A 178 10.20 20.67 11.82
N GLY A 179 9.91 19.97 12.91
CA GLY A 179 10.67 20.04 14.16
C GLY A 179 11.98 19.24 14.17
N CYS A 180 12.24 18.44 13.14
CA CYS A 180 13.35 17.49 13.05
C CYS A 180 14.50 17.92 12.12
N GLY A 181 14.47 19.16 11.61
CA GLY A 181 15.66 19.80 11.05
C GLY A 181 16.15 19.32 9.69
N CYS A 182 15.32 18.71 8.84
CA CYS A 182 15.73 18.34 7.47
C CYS A 182 14.71 18.75 6.42
N GLY A 183 15.07 19.80 5.66
CA GLY A 183 14.54 20.12 4.33
C GLY A 183 13.22 20.89 4.32
N ASP A 184 13.20 21.99 3.56
CA ASP A 184 12.13 22.97 3.40
C ASP A 184 10.70 22.42 3.59
N CYS A 185 10.08 22.88 4.67
CA CYS A 185 8.65 23.12 4.74
C CYS A 185 8.37 24.45 4.03
#